data_AF-A0A819NFG0-F1
#
_entry.id   AF-A0A819NFG0-F1
#
_cell.length_a   1.000
_cell.length_b   1.000
_cell.length_c   1.000
_cell.angle_alpha   90.00
_cell.angle_beta   90.00
_cell.angle_gamma   90.00
#
_symmetry.space_group_name_H-M   'P 1'
#
loop_
_entity.id
_entity.type
_entity.pdbx_description
1 polymer ?
#
loop_
_entity_poly.entity_id
_entity_poly.type
_entity_poly.pdbx_seq_one_letter_code
_entity_poly.pdbx_strand_id
1 'polypeptide(L)'
;MAMANNKTPCFTCNKEKITFPCEGCSKRFCLLHLTEHQQILNEELNHIINDYDQFKQRIDEQKQNPQNHSLLKEINQWERDSIEKIQQKAQNCRENLIQSSQTFIDDIEKKFKDLSEQIKQIHSEDEFNEINLNYLKNQLIEIKEELNNSSNISIQQDSQSFINEISIIISKK
;
A
#
# COMPACT_ATOMS: atom_id res chain seq x y z
N MET A 1 -79.81 20.57 35.39
CA MET A 1 -78.37 20.33 35.62
C MET A 1 -77.94 19.16 34.73
N ALA A 2 -77.23 19.43 33.63
CA ALA A 2 -76.80 18.39 32.70
C ALA A 2 -75.53 17.72 33.27
N MET A 3 -75.58 16.42 33.56
CA MET A 3 -74.38 15.66 33.88
C MET A 3 -73.55 15.51 32.61
N ALA A 4 -72.40 16.18 32.54
CA ALA A 4 -71.47 16.04 31.42
C ALA A 4 -70.96 14.60 31.39
N ASN A 5 -71.35 13.84 30.35
CA ASN A 5 -70.75 12.55 30.05
C ASN A 5 -69.28 12.78 29.66
N ASN A 6 -68.37 12.78 30.64
CA ASN A 6 -66.93 12.94 30.45
C ASN A 6 -66.26 11.69 29.83
N LYS A 7 -67.02 10.89 29.09
CA LYS A 7 -66.53 9.69 28.41
C LYS A 7 -66.33 10.02 26.94
N THR A 8 -65.11 9.91 26.47
CA THR A 8 -64.76 10.06 25.06
C THR A 8 -64.08 8.76 24.60
N PRO A 9 -64.10 8.43 23.29
CA PRO A 9 -63.47 7.23 22.80
C PRO A 9 -61.94 7.29 22.95
N CYS A 10 -61.34 6.21 23.41
CA CYS A 10 -59.89 6.04 23.43
C CYS A 10 -59.38 5.75 22.00
N PHE A 11 -58.31 6.42 21.57
CA PHE A 11 -57.72 6.22 20.23
C PHE A 11 -57.35 4.75 19.93
N THR A 12 -56.81 4.02 20.91
CA THR A 12 -56.35 2.63 20.71
C THR A 12 -57.48 1.59 20.74
N CYS A 13 -58.42 1.66 21.70
CA CYS A 13 -59.42 0.60 21.90
C CYS A 13 -60.86 1.01 21.53
N ASN A 14 -61.08 2.25 21.12
CA ASN A 14 -62.36 2.84 20.71
C ASN A 14 -63.53 2.69 21.70
N LYS A 15 -63.24 2.36 22.97
CA LYS A 15 -64.25 2.26 24.05
C LYS A 15 -64.44 3.63 24.70
N GLU A 16 -65.70 3.99 24.97
CA GLU A 16 -66.05 5.20 25.73
C GLU A 16 -65.58 5.07 27.18
N LYS A 17 -64.54 5.82 27.54
CA LYS A 17 -63.93 5.83 28.87
C LYS A 17 -63.52 7.24 29.26
N ILE A 18 -63.10 7.45 30.50
CA ILE A 18 -62.35 8.64 30.86
C ILE A 18 -61.02 8.59 30.08
N THR A 19 -60.77 9.61 29.27
CA THR A 19 -59.55 9.71 28.47
C THR A 19 -58.78 10.99 28.75
N PHE A 20 -57.47 10.88 28.62
CA PHE A 20 -56.52 11.96 28.81
C PHE A 20 -55.87 12.28 27.45
N PRO A 21 -55.72 13.56 27.10
CA PRO A 21 -55.03 13.96 25.88
C PRO A 21 -53.51 13.80 26.06
N CYS A 22 -52.84 13.33 25.01
CA CYS A 22 -51.40 13.47 24.84
C CYS A 22 -51.13 14.69 23.96
N GLU A 23 -50.44 15.70 24.49
CA GLU A 23 -50.13 16.92 23.73
C GLU A 23 -49.16 16.66 22.57
N GLY A 24 -48.26 15.68 22.69
CA GLY A 24 -47.27 15.37 21.67
C GLY A 24 -47.88 14.80 20.38
N CYS A 25 -48.82 13.86 20.49
CA CYS A 25 -49.46 13.25 19.32
C CYS A 25 -50.91 13.73 19.07
N SER A 26 -51.41 14.69 19.86
CA SER A 26 -52.77 15.24 19.79
C SER A 26 -53.91 14.20 19.88
N LYS A 27 -53.65 13.02 20.47
CA LYS A 27 -54.61 11.91 20.60
C LYS A 27 -55.07 11.74 22.05
N ARG A 28 -56.26 11.17 22.26
CA ARG A 28 -56.80 10.87 23.60
C ARG A 28 -56.77 9.38 23.90
N PHE A 29 -56.26 9.01 25.08
CA PHE A 29 -56.11 7.62 25.51
C PHE A 29 -56.79 7.38 26.85
N CYS A 30 -57.33 6.19 27.09
CA CYS A 30 -57.66 5.80 28.46
C CYS A 30 -56.36 5.54 29.24
N LEU A 31 -56.42 5.57 30.59
CA LEU A 31 -55.24 5.47 31.45
C LEU A 31 -54.28 4.33 31.06
N LEU A 32 -54.80 3.11 30.82
CA LEU A 32 -54.00 1.96 30.40
C LEU A 32 -53.17 2.23 29.12
N HIS A 33 -53.85 2.60 28.02
CA HIS A 33 -53.18 2.86 26.74
C HIS A 33 -52.31 4.12 26.76
N LEU A 34 -52.55 5.06 27.69
CA LEU A 34 -51.65 6.19 27.91
C LEU A 34 -50.34 5.72 28.54
N THR A 35 -50.39 4.83 29.53
CA THR A 35 -49.21 4.22 30.15
C THR A 35 -48.44 3.37 29.15
N GLU A 36 -49.13 2.56 28.33
CA GLU A 36 -48.50 1.79 27.24
C GLU A 36 -47.85 2.73 26.21
N HIS A 37 -48.51 3.82 25.83
CA HIS A 37 -47.93 4.81 24.93
C HIS A 37 -46.65 5.44 25.51
N GLN A 38 -46.65 5.77 26.80
CA GLN A 38 -45.45 6.29 27.48
C GLN A 38 -44.33 5.24 27.56
N GLN A 39 -44.67 3.96 27.74
CA GLN A 39 -43.68 2.87 27.72
C GLN A 39 -43.01 2.77 26.34
N ILE A 40 -43.79 2.81 25.25
CA ILE A 40 -43.24 2.80 23.88
C ILE A 40 -42.29 4.00 23.67
N LEU A 41 -42.68 5.21 24.10
CA LEU A 41 -41.81 6.38 23.99
C LEU A 41 -40.51 6.25 24.80
N ASN A 42 -40.57 5.62 25.98
CA ASN A 42 -39.36 5.33 26.77
C ASN A 42 -38.47 4.29 26.10
N GLU A 43 -39.05 3.28 25.46
CA GLU A 43 -38.29 2.29 24.67
C GLU A 43 -37.59 2.96 23.48
N GLU A 44 -38.30 3.82 22.73
CA GLU A 44 -37.71 4.61 21.64
C GLU A 44 -36.56 5.50 22.13
N LEU A 45 -36.74 6.18 23.28
CA LEU A 45 -35.68 6.99 23.87
C LEU A 45 -34.47 6.15 24.27
N ASN A 46 -34.68 4.97 24.85
CA ASN A 46 -33.59 4.06 25.21
C ASN A 46 -32.82 3.58 23.98
N HIS A 47 -33.49 3.34 22.85
CA HIS A 47 -32.82 3.05 21.58
C HIS A 47 -31.94 4.22 21.12
N ILE A 48 -32.45 5.46 21.18
CA ILE A 48 -31.68 6.66 20.83
C ILE A 48 -30.46 6.82 21.75
N ILE A 49 -30.61 6.60 23.05
CA ILE A 49 -29.50 6.69 24.02
C ILE A 49 -28.43 5.64 23.70
N ASN A 50 -28.84 4.40 23.45
CA ASN A 50 -27.90 3.33 23.10
C ASN A 50 -27.16 3.65 21.79
N ASP A 51 -27.86 4.14 20.77
CA ASP A 51 -27.24 4.54 19.50
C ASP A 51 -26.24 5.70 19.70
N TYR A 52 -26.59 6.67 20.54
CA TYR A 52 -25.71 7.77 20.91
C TYR A 52 -24.44 7.27 21.60
N ASP A 53 -24.56 6.39 22.60
CA ASP A 53 -23.43 5.86 23.35
C ASP A 53 -22.51 5.03 22.46
N GLN A 54 -23.07 4.18 21.60
CA GLN A 54 -22.30 3.43 20.60
C GLN A 54 -21.56 4.35 19.63
N PHE A 55 -22.20 5.41 19.15
CA PHE A 55 -21.58 6.35 18.23
C PHE A 55 -20.46 7.15 18.92
N LYS A 56 -20.69 7.59 20.15
CA LYS A 56 -19.70 8.29 20.96
C LYS A 56 -18.47 7.42 21.25
N GLN A 57 -18.70 6.16 21.60
CA GLN A 57 -17.62 5.20 21.81
C GLN A 57 -16.76 5.05 20.54
N ARG A 58 -17.37 4.92 19.35
CA ARG A 58 -16.62 4.85 18.08
C ARG A 58 -15.78 6.11 17.81
N ILE A 59 -16.32 7.29 18.13
CA ILE A 59 -15.56 8.55 18.00
C ILE A 59 -14.36 8.55 18.96
N ASP A 60 -14.57 8.15 20.21
CA ASP A 60 -13.51 8.12 21.21
C ASP A 60 -12.43 7.09 20.87
N GLU A 61 -12.80 5.92 20.34
CA GLU A 61 -11.88 4.92 19.80
C GLU A 61 -11.03 5.47 18.65
N GLN A 62 -11.65 6.20 17.70
CA GLN A 62 -10.92 6.85 16.61
C GLN A 62 -9.99 7.96 17.10
N LYS A 63 -10.38 8.72 18.13
CA LYS A 63 -9.52 9.74 18.75
C LYS A 63 -8.33 9.12 19.49
N GLN A 64 -8.55 8.02 20.20
CA GLN A 64 -7.51 7.32 20.95
C GLN A 64 -6.55 6.58 20.02
N ASN A 65 -7.02 6.09 18.88
CA ASN A 65 -6.18 5.41 17.90
C ASN A 65 -6.34 5.98 16.48
N PRO A 66 -5.81 7.19 16.21
CA PRO A 66 -5.82 7.78 14.87
C PRO A 66 -5.08 6.94 13.84
N GLN A 67 -4.15 6.09 14.29
CA GLN A 67 -3.35 5.18 13.46
C GLN A 67 -4.19 4.08 12.79
N ASN A 68 -5.41 3.81 13.30
CA ASN A 68 -6.32 2.84 12.68
C ASN A 68 -7.09 3.38 11.47
N HIS A 69 -6.86 4.64 11.06
CA HIS A 69 -7.50 5.23 9.90
C HIS A 69 -7.21 4.41 8.62
N SER A 70 -8.22 4.11 7.81
CA SER A 70 -8.07 3.31 6.59
C SER A 70 -7.04 3.89 5.63
N LEU A 71 -7.06 5.21 5.41
CA LEU A 71 -6.07 5.91 4.58
C LEU A 71 -4.62 5.74 5.08
N LEU A 72 -4.37 5.59 6.39
CA LEU A 72 -3.02 5.30 6.88
C LEU A 72 -2.56 3.91 6.47
N LYS A 73 -3.47 2.93 6.42
CA LYS A 73 -3.15 1.60 5.88
C LYS A 73 -2.79 1.68 4.39
N GLU A 74 -3.49 2.51 3.63
CA GLU A 74 -3.18 2.74 2.21
C GLU A 74 -1.83 3.42 2.03
N ILE A 75 -1.50 4.43 2.85
CA ILE A 75 -0.18 5.08 2.85
C ILE A 75 0.92 4.06 3.16
N ASN A 76 0.75 3.26 4.22
CA ASN A 76 1.71 2.24 4.61
C ASN A 76 1.87 1.15 3.54
N GLN A 77 0.79 0.80 2.84
CA GLN A 77 0.86 -0.15 1.73
C GLN A 77 1.64 0.43 0.56
N TRP A 78 1.32 1.65 0.16
CA TRP A 78 2.03 2.36 -0.91
C TRP A 78 3.52 2.52 -0.60
N GLU A 79 3.88 2.83 0.66
CA GLU A 79 5.28 2.93 1.09
C GLU A 79 6.01 1.60 0.92
N ARG A 80 5.42 0.50 1.43
CA ARG A 80 6.02 -0.84 1.32
C ARG A 80 6.22 -1.26 -0.14
N ASP A 81 5.18 -1.10 -0.96
CA ASP A 81 5.22 -1.48 -2.38
C ASP A 81 6.26 -0.64 -3.15
N SER A 82 6.42 0.65 -2.78
CA SER A 82 7.38 1.54 -3.41
C SER A 82 8.83 1.18 -3.06
N ILE A 83 9.09 0.86 -1.79
CA ILE A 83 10.41 0.38 -1.34
C ILE A 83 10.77 -0.93 -2.03
N GLU A 84 9.83 -1.87 -2.12
CA GLU A 84 10.06 -3.16 -2.78
C GLU A 84 10.44 -2.97 -4.25
N LYS A 85 9.72 -2.12 -4.99
CA LYS A 85 10.05 -1.80 -6.39
C LYS A 85 11.46 -1.25 -6.54
N ILE A 86 11.87 -0.33 -5.66
CA ILE A 86 13.23 0.25 -5.68
C ILE A 86 14.27 -0.85 -5.44
N GLN A 87 14.04 -1.71 -4.45
CA GLN A 87 14.95 -2.81 -4.11
C GLN A 87 15.08 -3.81 -5.26
N GLN A 88 13.97 -4.22 -5.88
CA GLN A 88 13.98 -5.13 -7.03
C GLN A 88 14.74 -4.52 -8.21
N LYS A 89 14.48 -3.25 -8.55
CA LYS A 89 15.19 -2.59 -9.66
C LYS A 89 16.69 -2.47 -9.39
N ALA A 90 17.07 -2.09 -8.17
CA ALA A 90 18.47 -2.01 -7.76
C ALA A 90 19.16 -3.38 -7.84
N GLN A 91 18.47 -4.44 -7.41
CA GLN A 91 18.99 -5.81 -7.46
C GLN A 91 19.21 -6.28 -8.90
N ASN A 92 18.23 -6.07 -9.78
CA ASN A 92 18.37 -6.38 -11.20
C ASN A 92 19.55 -5.64 -11.84
N CYS A 93 19.75 -4.36 -11.51
CA CYS A 93 20.90 -3.61 -12.01
C CYS A 93 22.24 -4.18 -11.51
N ARG A 94 22.32 -4.60 -10.24
CA ARG A 94 23.53 -5.24 -9.69
C ARG A 94 23.82 -6.57 -10.39
N GLU A 95 22.80 -7.40 -10.58
CA GLU A 95 22.94 -8.70 -11.25
C GLU A 95 23.41 -8.54 -12.69
N ASN A 96 22.81 -7.60 -13.44
CA ASN A 96 23.23 -7.28 -14.80
C ASN A 96 24.68 -6.80 -14.85
N LEU A 97 25.11 -5.97 -13.90
CA LEU A 97 26.49 -5.50 -13.80
C LEU A 97 27.44 -6.66 -13.55
N ILE A 98 27.16 -7.50 -12.55
CA ILE A 98 27.98 -8.67 -12.20
C ILE A 98 28.10 -9.62 -13.39
N GLN A 99 26.99 -9.94 -14.05
CA GLN A 99 26.98 -10.84 -15.20
C GLN A 99 27.78 -10.27 -16.38
N SER A 100 27.65 -8.98 -16.64
CA SER A 100 28.42 -8.30 -17.70
C SER A 100 29.92 -8.31 -17.37
N SER A 101 30.28 -8.05 -16.11
CA SER A 101 31.67 -8.13 -15.65
C SER A 101 32.24 -9.55 -15.74
N GLN A 102 31.46 -10.57 -15.35
CA GLN A 102 31.87 -11.98 -15.48
C GLN A 102 32.11 -12.36 -16.94
N THR A 103 31.17 -12.02 -17.81
CA THR A 103 31.29 -12.29 -19.26
C THR A 103 32.55 -11.62 -19.84
N PHE A 104 32.82 -10.38 -19.46
CA PHE A 104 34.03 -9.67 -19.86
C PHE A 104 35.30 -10.40 -19.39
N ILE A 105 35.35 -10.83 -18.13
CA ILE A 105 36.49 -11.58 -17.60
C ILE A 105 36.65 -12.93 -18.30
N ASP A 106 35.57 -13.67 -18.55
CA ASP A 106 35.59 -14.94 -19.27
C ASP A 106 36.17 -14.79 -20.69
N ASP A 107 35.86 -13.69 -21.37
CA ASP A 107 36.40 -13.40 -22.70
C ASP A 107 37.90 -13.04 -22.66
N ILE A 108 38.35 -12.34 -21.62
CA ILE A 108 39.78 -12.11 -21.36
C ILE A 108 40.51 -13.43 -21.07
N GLU A 109 39.92 -14.32 -20.27
CA GLU A 109 40.49 -15.64 -19.97
C GLU A 109 40.63 -16.50 -21.24
N LYS A 110 39.64 -16.49 -22.14
CA LYS A 110 39.75 -17.17 -23.45
C LYS A 110 40.91 -16.62 -24.26
N LYS A 111 41.05 -15.30 -24.40
CA LYS A 111 42.19 -14.68 -25.12
C LYS A 111 43.53 -15.08 -24.50
N PHE A 112 43.62 -15.12 -23.17
CA PHE A 112 44.83 -15.60 -22.48
C PHE A 112 45.13 -17.06 -22.77
N LYS A 113 44.11 -17.92 -22.80
CA LYS A 113 44.27 -19.34 -23.11
C LYS A 113 44.78 -19.54 -24.54
N ASP A 114 44.20 -18.84 -25.50
CA ASP A 114 44.63 -18.88 -26.91
C ASP A 114 46.08 -18.41 -27.06
N LEU A 115 46.45 -17.32 -26.37
CA LEU A 115 47.83 -16.85 -26.35
C LEU A 115 48.78 -17.89 -25.72
N SER A 116 48.36 -18.56 -24.65
CA SER A 116 49.14 -19.62 -24.00
C SER A 116 49.38 -20.81 -24.92
N GLU A 117 48.37 -21.21 -25.69
CA GLU A 117 48.49 -22.29 -26.68
C GLU A 117 49.45 -21.91 -27.81
N GLN A 118 49.35 -20.68 -28.33
CA GLN A 118 50.29 -20.16 -29.34
C GLN A 118 51.74 -20.14 -28.82
N ILE A 119 51.97 -19.70 -27.58
CA ILE A 119 53.30 -19.71 -26.95
C ILE A 119 53.85 -21.14 -26.86
N LYS A 120 53.03 -22.10 -26.42
CA LYS A 120 53.43 -23.51 -26.32
C LYS A 120 53.78 -24.10 -27.67
N GLN A 121 52.99 -23.78 -28.71
CA GLN A 121 53.23 -24.27 -30.05
C GLN A 121 54.58 -23.78 -30.60
N ILE A 122 54.80 -22.46 -30.56
CA ILE A 122 56.06 -21.84 -31.02
C ILE A 122 57.27 -22.39 -30.24
N HIS A 123 57.12 -22.57 -28.92
CA HIS A 123 58.17 -23.16 -28.10
C HIS A 123 58.42 -24.65 -28.43
N SER A 124 57.38 -25.42 -28.76
CA SER A 124 57.53 -26.85 -29.07
C SER A 124 58.13 -27.11 -30.45
N GLU A 125 57.89 -26.21 -31.40
CA GLU A 125 58.43 -26.26 -32.76
C GLU A 125 59.87 -25.70 -32.80
N ASP A 126 60.31 -24.99 -31.75
CA ASP A 126 61.61 -24.29 -31.65
C ASP A 126 61.86 -23.29 -32.81
N GLU A 127 60.79 -22.93 -33.52
CA GLU A 127 60.78 -22.04 -34.69
C GLU A 127 60.19 -20.68 -34.30
N PHE A 128 61.00 -19.87 -33.62
CA PHE A 128 60.65 -18.48 -33.31
C PHE A 128 61.56 -17.49 -34.05
N ASN A 129 60.96 -16.37 -34.45
CA ASN A 129 61.67 -15.23 -35.03
C ASN A 129 61.11 -13.94 -34.40
N GLU A 130 61.68 -12.79 -34.77
CA GLU A 130 61.28 -11.48 -34.26
C GLU A 130 59.81 -11.17 -34.56
N ILE A 131 59.26 -11.67 -35.68
CA ILE A 131 57.86 -11.47 -36.06
C ILE A 131 56.95 -12.17 -35.05
N ASN A 132 57.22 -13.45 -34.77
CA ASN A 132 56.46 -14.26 -33.80
C ASN A 132 56.51 -13.63 -32.40
N LEU A 133 57.71 -13.22 -31.96
CA LEU A 133 57.89 -12.59 -30.64
C LEU A 133 57.18 -11.23 -30.55
N ASN A 134 57.20 -10.43 -31.61
CA ASN A 134 56.52 -9.14 -31.61
C ASN A 134 55.00 -9.30 -31.63
N TYR A 135 54.48 -10.28 -32.37
CA TYR A 135 53.06 -10.62 -32.39
C TYR A 135 52.53 -11.02 -31.00
N LEU A 136 53.23 -11.93 -30.30
CA LEU A 136 52.87 -12.34 -28.94
C LEU A 136 52.91 -11.17 -27.95
N LYS A 137 53.91 -10.29 -28.06
CA LYS A 137 54.01 -9.08 -27.22
C LYS A 137 52.85 -8.12 -27.47
N ASN A 138 52.48 -7.89 -28.73
CA ASN A 138 51.38 -6.99 -29.07
C ASN A 138 50.05 -7.52 -28.53
N GLN A 139 49.76 -8.81 -28.72
CA GLN A 139 48.54 -9.42 -28.14
C GLN A 139 48.51 -9.32 -26.61
N LEU A 140 49.64 -9.51 -25.94
CA LEU A 140 49.72 -9.35 -24.49
C LEU A 140 49.44 -7.91 -24.05
N ILE A 141 49.91 -6.92 -24.82
CA ILE A 141 49.63 -5.50 -24.58
C ILE A 141 48.13 -5.22 -24.77
N GLU A 142 47.53 -5.69 -25.86
CA GLU A 142 46.09 -5.52 -26.14
C GLU A 142 45.22 -6.09 -25.01
N ILE A 143 45.49 -7.34 -24.60
CA ILE A 143 44.75 -7.96 -23.48
C ILE A 143 44.92 -7.16 -22.19
N LYS A 144 46.12 -6.64 -21.93
CA LYS A 144 46.38 -5.80 -20.75
C LYS A 144 45.63 -4.47 -20.82
N GLU A 145 45.57 -3.83 -21.99
CA GLU A 145 44.84 -2.59 -22.20
C GLU A 145 43.33 -2.80 -22.04
N GLU A 146 42.78 -3.86 -22.61
CA GLU A 146 41.37 -4.22 -22.46
C GLU A 146 41.01 -4.46 -20.98
N LEU A 147 41.82 -5.25 -20.26
CA LEU A 147 41.60 -5.52 -18.83
C LEU A 147 41.59 -4.23 -17.99
N ASN A 148 42.45 -3.27 -18.32
CA ASN A 148 42.53 -1.98 -17.63
C ASN A 148 41.39 -1.03 -18.03
N ASN A 149 40.86 -1.15 -19.25
CA ASN A 149 39.79 -0.32 -19.80
C ASN A 149 38.40 -0.96 -19.59
N SER A 150 38.08 -1.32 -18.34
CA SER A 150 36.77 -1.91 -17.95
C SER A 150 35.53 -1.01 -18.13
N SER A 151 35.67 0.15 -18.81
CA SER A 151 34.70 1.24 -18.88
C SER A 151 33.53 1.03 -19.85
N ASN A 152 33.25 -0.21 -20.29
CA ASN A 152 32.17 -0.46 -21.25
C ASN A 152 30.75 -0.35 -20.65
N ILE A 153 30.64 -0.11 -19.33
CA ILE A 153 29.37 -0.05 -18.61
C ILE A 153 29.24 1.32 -17.94
N SER A 154 28.11 1.99 -18.17
CA SER A 154 27.76 3.25 -17.53
C SER A 154 26.39 3.15 -16.85
N ILE A 155 26.23 3.91 -15.77
CA ILE A 155 24.93 4.06 -15.11
C ILE A 155 24.23 5.26 -15.74
N GLN A 156 23.03 5.05 -16.25
CA GLN A 156 22.15 6.10 -16.73
C GLN A 156 20.95 6.25 -15.78
N GLN A 157 20.50 7.48 -15.57
CA GLN A 157 19.30 7.78 -14.81
C GLN A 157 18.19 8.21 -15.78
N ASP A 158 17.02 7.58 -15.64
CA ASP A 158 15.82 7.99 -16.34
C ASP A 158 15.13 9.16 -15.61
N SER A 159 14.64 10.12 -16.38
CA SER A 159 13.97 11.33 -15.85
C SER A 159 12.49 11.12 -15.52
N GLN A 160 11.94 9.94 -15.79
CA GLN A 160 10.52 9.63 -15.56
C GLN A 160 10.28 9.10 -14.14
N SER A 161 9.11 9.42 -13.57
CA SER A 161 8.73 8.97 -12.23
C SER A 161 8.57 7.45 -12.19
N PHE A 162 9.52 6.80 -11.53
CA PHE A 162 9.49 5.35 -11.28
C PHE A 162 8.46 4.96 -10.21
N ILE A 163 8.24 5.84 -9.24
CA ILE A 163 7.26 5.69 -8.16
C ILE A 163 6.17 6.75 -8.30
N ASN A 164 4.91 6.34 -8.21
CA ASN A 164 3.77 7.25 -8.25
C ASN A 164 3.65 8.00 -6.93
N GLU A 165 3.60 9.33 -6.95
CA GLU A 165 3.36 10.13 -5.75
C GLU A 165 1.91 10.00 -5.26
N ILE A 166 1.72 9.95 -3.94
CA ILE A 166 0.40 10.03 -3.30
C ILE A 166 0.26 11.31 -2.50
N SER A 167 -0.95 11.86 -2.46
CA SER A 167 -1.23 13.10 -1.72
C SER A 167 -2.60 13.03 -1.06
N ILE A 168 -2.73 13.66 0.10
CA ILE A 168 -4.01 13.76 0.80
C ILE A 168 -4.76 15.00 0.30
N ILE A 169 -5.95 14.79 -0.28
CA ILE A 169 -6.83 15.87 -0.69
C ILE A 169 -7.86 16.11 0.41
N ILE A 170 -7.76 17.26 1.07
CA ILE A 170 -8.72 17.66 2.12
C ILE A 170 -9.79 18.54 1.49
N SER A 171 -10.90 17.92 1.09
CA SER A 171 -12.10 18.65 0.68
C SER A 171 -12.85 19.12 1.92
N LYS A 172 -12.83 20.43 2.22
CA LYS A 172 -13.72 20.98 3.26
C LYS A 172 -15.17 20.83 2.77
N LYS A 173 -16.01 20.18 3.59
CA LYS A 173 -17.48 20.22 3.46
C LYS A 173 -18.04 21.49 4.08
#